data_AF-A0AAW6XPR6-F1
#
_entry.id   AF-A0AAW6XPR6-F1
#
_cell.length_a   1.000
_cell.length_b   1.000
_cell.length_c   1.000
_cell.angle_alpha   90.00
_cell.angle_beta   90.00
_cell.angle_gamma   90.00
#
_symmetry.space_group_name_H-M   'P 1'
#
loop_
_entity.id
_entity.type
_entity.pdbx_description
1 polymer ?
#
loop_
_entity_poly.entity_id
_entity_poly.type
_entity_poly.pdbx_seq_one_letter_code
_entity_poly.pdbx_strand_id
1 'polypeptide(L)' 'GRWRIIIVEDADRMTERTTNVLLKAIEEPPPHTVWILCAPSPADVLITIRSRCRNVTLRIPDNADVAELLVRRDGL' A
#
# COMPACT_ATOMS: atom_id res chain seq x y z
N GLY A 1 -14.92 -15.42 10.86
CA GLY A 1 -15.79 -14.54 10.05
C GLY A 1 -15.04 -14.10 8.79
N ARG A 2 -15.72 -13.45 7.84
CA ARG A 2 -15.11 -12.94 6.60
C ARG A 2 -14.23 -11.71 6.90
N TRP A 3 -13.07 -11.63 6.26
CA TRP A 3 -12.19 -10.46 6.32
C TRP A 3 -12.57 -9.43 5.25
N ARG A 4 -12.41 -8.15 5.56
CA ARG A 4 -12.54 -7.05 4.61
C ARG A 4 -11.15 -6.46 4.34
N ILE A 5 -10.76 -6.40 3.08
CA ILE A 5 -9.49 -5.80 2.67
C ILE A 5 -9.81 -4.57 1.81
N ILE A 6 -9.21 -3.43 2.14
CA ILE A 6 -9.41 -2.16 1.45
C ILE A 6 -8.05 -1.69 0.94
N ILE A 7 -7.95 -1.47 -0.36
CA ILE A 7 -6.73 -1.05 -1.04
C ILE A 7 -6.93 0.39 -1.54
N VAL A 8 -5.97 1.25 -1.22
CA VAL A 8 -5.87 2.61 -1.74
C VAL A 8 -4.59 2.69 -2.55
N GLU A 9 -4.70 2.78 -3.88
CA GLU A 9 -3.56 2.67 -4.80
C GLU A 9 -2.64 3.91 -4.81
N ASP A 10 -3.22 5.10 -4.67
CA ASP A 10 -2.51 6.39 -4.72
C ASP A 10 -2.73 7.19 -3.42
N ALA A 11 -2.22 6.70 -2.29
CA ALA A 11 -2.46 7.33 -0.99
C ALA A 11 -1.78 8.71 -0.84
N ASP A 12 -0.71 8.97 -1.61
CA ASP A 12 -0.01 10.25 -1.70
C ASP A 12 -0.84 11.35 -2.38
N ARG A 13 -1.81 10.97 -3.22
CA ARG A 13 -2.67 11.89 -3.98
C ARG A 13 -3.96 12.25 -3.26
N MET A 14 -4.16 11.74 -2.05
CA MET A 14 -5.36 12.00 -1.27
C MET A 14 -5.42 13.47 -0.82
N THR A 15 -6.60 14.08 -0.95
CA THR A 15 -6.84 15.40 -0.36
C THR A 15 -6.79 15.33 1.17
N GLU A 16 -6.38 16.41 1.83
CA GLU A 16 -6.24 16.49 3.29
C GLU A 16 -7.52 16.08 4.04
N ARG A 17 -8.70 16.49 3.53
CA ARG A 17 -9.99 16.11 4.12
C ARG A 17 -10.18 14.59 4.13
N THR A 18 -9.81 13.90 3.05
CA THR A 18 -9.92 12.45 2.94
C THR A 18 -8.95 11.76 3.90
N THR A 19 -7.74 12.28 4.05
CA THR A 19 -6.73 11.76 4.99
C THR A 19 -7.23 11.76 6.43
N ASN A 20 -7.87 12.83 6.90
CA ASN A 20 -8.37 12.89 8.28
C ASN A 20 -9.45 11.84 8.58
N VAL A 21 -10.32 11.57 7.62
CA VAL A 21 -11.32 10.49 7.74
C VAL A 21 -10.64 9.12 7.75
N LEU A 22 -9.66 8.92 6.87
CA LEU A 22 -8.89 7.68 6.79
C LEU A 22 -8.12 7.40 8.09
N LEU A 23 -7.50 8.41 8.70
CA LEU A 23 -6.79 8.28 9.97
C LEU A 23 -7.66 7.65 11.06
N LYS A 24 -8.89 8.17 11.22
CA LYS A 24 -9.84 7.62 12.20
C LYS A 24 -10.14 6.14 11.92
N ALA A 25 -10.29 5.76 10.65
CA ALA A 25 -10.57 4.38 10.26
C ALA A 25 -9.37 3.43 10.40
N ILE A 26 -8.14 3.95 10.42
CA ILE A 26 -6.91 3.18 10.66
C ILE A 26 -6.64 2.99 12.16
N GLU A 27 -6.93 4.00 12.97
CA GLU A 27 -6.76 3.94 14.44
C GLU A 27 -7.72 2.95 15.10
N GLU A 28 -8.98 2.95 14.66
CA GLU A 28 -10.04 2.08 15.19
C GLU A 28 -10.71 1.31 14.04
N PRO A 29 -9.99 0.37 13.40
CA PRO A 29 -10.52 -0.34 12.26
C PRO A 29 -11.67 -1.25 12.69
N PRO A 30 -12.72 -1.41 11.86
CA PRO A 30 -13.76 -2.39 12.13
C PRO A 30 -13.14 -3.81 12.28
N PRO A 31 -13.75 -4.70 13.07
CA PRO A 31 -13.26 -6.06 13.24
C PRO A 31 -12.99 -6.76 11.90
N HIS A 32 -11.89 -7.49 11.82
CA HIS A 32 -11.45 -8.22 10.61
C HIS A 32 -11.24 -7.33 9.37
N THR A 33 -10.79 -6.08 9.55
CA THR A 33 -10.46 -5.17 8.44
C THR A 33 -8.96 -4.97 8.30
N VAL A 34 -8.47 -5.02 7.06
CA VAL A 34 -7.08 -4.68 6.70
C VAL A 34 -7.10 -3.52 5.71
N TRP A 35 -6.30 -2.50 6.00
CA TRP A 35 -6.05 -1.37 5.10
C TRP A 35 -4.68 -1.54 4.45
N ILE A 36 -4.63 -1.42 3.12
CA ILE A 36 -3.40 -1.41 2.34
C ILE A 36 -3.35 -0.07 1.61
N LEU A 37 -2.33 0.71 1.94
CA LEU A 37 -2.08 2.02 1.33
C LEU A 37 -0.83 1.90 0.47
N CYS A 38 -0.96 2.20 -0.80
CA CYS A 38 0.13 2.22 -1.77
C CYS A 38 0.55 3.66 -2.02
N ALA A 39 1.85 3.86 -2.15
CA ALA A 39 2.47 5.11 -2.54
C ALA A 39 3.83 4.80 -3.16
N PRO A 40 4.36 5.67 -4.05
CA PRO A 40 5.68 5.48 -4.66
C PRO A 40 6.81 5.40 -3.63
N SER A 41 6.73 6.21 -2.57
CA SER A 41 7.65 6.19 -1.43
C SER A 41 6.89 6.37 -0.11
N PRO A 42 7.36 5.78 1.01
CA PRO A 42 6.84 6.08 2.34
C PRO A 42 6.94 7.56 2.72
N ALA A 43 7.84 8.31 2.08
CA ALA A 43 8.00 9.75 2.30
C ALA A 43 6.84 10.58 1.71
N ASP A 44 6.16 10.07 0.68
CA ASP A 44 5.04 10.72 0.00
C ASP A 44 3.74 10.62 0.81
N VAL A 45 3.73 9.76 1.83
CA VAL A 45 2.61 9.58 2.75
C VAL A 45 2.78 10.48 3.97
N LEU A 46 1.69 11.14 4.38
CA LEU A 46 1.65 11.98 5.57
C LEU A 46 2.16 11.22 6.81
N ILE A 47 3.01 11.89 7.59
CA ILE A 47 3.68 11.28 8.76
C ILE A 47 2.70 10.69 9.77
N THR A 48 1.50 11.27 9.88
CA THR A 48 0.43 10.82 10.76
C THR A 48 -0.17 9.47 10.35
N ILE A 49 -0.26 9.20 9.04
CA ILE A 49 -0.64 7.88 8.52
C ILE A 49 0.53 6.92 8.72
N ARG A 50 1.75 7.33 8.32
CA ARG A 50 2.94 6.48 8.38
C ARG A 50 3.23 5.98 9.80
N SER A 51 2.97 6.78 10.84
CA SER A 51 3.19 6.37 12.23
C SER A 51 2.20 5.32 12.74
N ARG A 52 1.07 5.10 12.05
CA ARG A 52 0.00 4.17 12.41
C ARG A 52 -0.06 2.95 11.50
N CYS A 53 0.72 2.94 10.43
CA CYS A 53 0.79 1.84 9.48
C CYS A 53 2.12 1.11 9.60
N ARG A 54 2.11 -0.20 9.32
CA ARG A 54 3.34 -0.94 9.09
C ARG A 54 3.83 -0.64 7.67
N ASN A 55 5.06 -0.13 7.55
CA ASN A 55 5.68 0.04 6.24
C ASN A 55 6.07 -1.32 5.65
N VAL A 56 5.68 -1.56 4.39
CA VAL A 56 6.07 -2.74 3.62
C VAL A 56 6.69 -2.26 2.32
N THR A 57 8.03 -2.31 2.24
CA THR A 57 8.76 -1.91 1.04
C THR A 57 8.81 -3.06 0.05
N LEU A 58 8.27 -2.83 -1.16
CA LEU A 58 8.46 -3.72 -2.29
C LEU A 58 9.86 -3.45 -2.88
N ARG A 59 10.69 -4.49 -2.95
CA ARG A 59 12.02 -4.39 -3.55
C ARG A 59 11.91 -4.48 -5.06
N ILE A 60 12.78 -3.75 -5.74
CA ILE A 60 12.99 -3.92 -7.17
C ILE A 60 13.64 -5.31 -7.36
N PRO A 61 13.09 -6.17 -8.23
CA PRO A 61 13.68 -7.48 -8.52
C PRO A 61 15.02 -7.33 -9.26
N ASP A 62 15.89 -8.33 -9.15
CA ASP A 62 17.15 -8.34 -9.88
C ASP A 62 16.90 -8.52 -11.38
N ASN A 63 17.83 -8.02 -12.21
CA ASN A 63 17.72 -8.14 -13.67
C ASN A 63 17.56 -9.59 -14.14
N ALA A 64 18.15 -10.56 -13.43
CA ALA A 64 18.02 -11.98 -13.74
C ALA A 64 16.58 -12.48 -13.53
N ASP A 65 15.93 -12.10 -12.42
CA ASP A 65 14.55 -12.46 -12.13
C ASP A 65 13.58 -11.85 -13.15
N VAL A 66 13.85 -10.60 -13.55
CA VAL A 66 13.06 -9.91 -14.59
C VAL A 66 13.22 -10.60 -15.93
N ALA A 67 14.45 -10.95 -16.31
CA ALA A 67 14.73 -11.67 -17.56
C ALA A 67 14.02 -13.04 -17.58
N GLU A 68 14.14 -13.82 -16.50
CA GLU A 68 13.46 -15.12 -16.38
C GLU A 68 11.93 -14.97 -16.49
N LEU A 69 11.36 -13.95 -15.84
CA LEU A 69 9.93 -13.68 -15.91
C LEU A 69 9.47 -13.37 -17.35
N LEU A 70 10.23 -12.57 -18.09
CA LEU A 70 9.92 -12.22 -19.48
C LEU A 70 9.98 -13.44 -20.40
N VAL A 71 11.01 -14.28 -20.26
CA VAL A 71 11.10 -15.56 -21.00
C VAL A 71 9.89 -16.44 -20.69
N ARG A 72 9.58 -16.64 -19.40
CA ARG A 72 8.51 -17.54 -18.96
C ARG A 72 7.11 -17.06 -19.35
N ARG A 73 6.84 -15.75 -19.26
CA ARG A 73 5.50 -15.17 -19.49
C ARG A 73 5.28 -14.83 -20.97
N ASP A 74 6.29 -14.26 -21.62
CA ASP A 74 6.15 -13.61 -22.93
C ASP A 74 6.90 -14.36 -24.05
N GLY A 75 7.71 -15.38 -23.73
CA GLY A 75 8.44 -16.18 -24.71
C GLY A 75 9.59 -15.43 -25.40
N LEU A 76 10.07 -14.35 -24.79
CA LEU A 76 11.25 -13.58 -25.22
C LEU A 76 12.55 -14.31 -24.94
#